data_AF-A0A367I5U1-F1
#
_entry.id   AF-A0A367I5U1-F1
#
_cell.length_a   1.000
_cell.length_b   1.000
_cell.length_c   1.000
_cell.angle_alpha   90.00
_cell.angle_beta   90.00
_cell.angle_gamma   90.00
#
_symmetry.space_group_name_H-M   'P 1'
#
loop_
_entity.id
_entity.type
_entity.pdbx_description
1 polymer ?
#
loop_
_entity_poly.entity_id
_entity_poly.type
_entity_poly.pdbx_seq_one_letter_code
_entity_poly.pdbx_strand_id
1 'polypeptide(L)'
;MEKDWSVQDGSDCDLNALPQVRTWPGLAPHVEAVERLVLMGAIEDDELRDVLMRTPRGIHALPLPIGDEGVNIESSALRMPWWSDVSAPNSLLPGIYETAQVIQMLELERGDSVMIVAPRGNWWTEVLMQLGAGRLRIIEVDDGRREELRRRWEEMRMNLVADAVGCEIEWCGLADAYKGTPEDGWDRILVTGGLPRVPVGLLMRLSFEGTAVAAIGEETGTILQTITRQNEGEFQAQWLAIWNVDMIQDEAAQTLCDLAPLIEIPELSVENPLTNKAAWMHANDDPTRDRLGPAALLDMIEEVWSEVEATTHGSGFEVGLREVLAQDLFRMGNVLQRLGILRVAAEHHGTSFQLSPSPEAACYLGMTFSEDEEDGLAWQRRAIETNPDYGGSWNEVGEALLQRGEPERAIEWFRGAINSVNYCERGAAWANLARAHLEMGRTTSALFAAQEAAALMPDEKELDGLLEQLTDGLA
;
A
#
# COMPACT_ATOMS: atom_id res chain seq x y z
N MET A 1 -13.65 26.87 -15.56
CA MET A 1 -13.48 27.96 -16.54
C MET A 1 -11.99 28.21 -16.57
N GLU A 2 -11.29 27.86 -17.66
CA GLU A 2 -9.83 27.99 -17.71
C GLU A 2 -9.44 29.45 -17.48
N LYS A 3 -8.65 29.69 -16.43
CA LYS A 3 -8.10 31.02 -16.16
C LYS A 3 -7.07 31.29 -17.26
N ASP A 4 -7.24 32.41 -17.98
CA ASP A 4 -6.27 32.81 -19.00
C ASP A 4 -5.02 33.38 -18.32
N TRP A 5 -4.06 32.49 -18.07
CA TRP A 5 -2.76 32.82 -17.45
C TRP A 5 -1.89 33.74 -18.32
N SER A 6 -2.33 34.10 -19.53
CA SER A 6 -1.67 35.11 -20.36
C SER A 6 -2.17 36.55 -20.11
N VAL A 7 -3.26 36.71 -19.36
CA VAL A 7 -3.84 38.00 -18.99
C VAL A 7 -3.42 38.37 -17.57
N GLN A 8 -2.66 39.46 -17.42
CA GLN A 8 -2.38 40.05 -16.11
C GLN A 8 -3.70 40.57 -15.50
N ASP A 9 -4.32 39.77 -14.64
CA ASP A 9 -5.59 40.06 -13.97
C ASP A 9 -5.42 40.78 -12.61
N GLY A 10 -4.20 41.17 -12.28
CA GLY A 10 -3.85 41.79 -11.00
C GLY A 10 -3.26 40.83 -9.96
N SER A 11 -3.10 39.54 -10.29
CA SER A 11 -2.13 38.70 -9.57
C SER A 11 -0.72 38.97 -10.13
N ASP A 12 0.21 39.36 -9.27
CA ASP A 12 1.63 39.57 -9.63
C ASP A 12 2.41 38.25 -9.85
N CYS A 13 1.75 37.09 -9.70
CA CYS A 13 2.35 35.77 -9.96
C CYS A 13 2.40 35.44 -11.46
N ASP A 14 3.59 35.21 -12.00
CA ASP A 14 3.78 34.75 -13.39
C ASP A 14 3.90 33.22 -13.45
N LEU A 15 2.78 32.55 -13.72
CA LEU A 15 2.73 31.09 -13.88
C LEU A 15 3.55 30.60 -15.09
N ASN A 16 3.72 31.45 -16.12
CA ASN A 16 4.49 31.09 -17.31
C ASN A 16 5.99 31.11 -17.06
N ALA A 17 6.45 31.82 -16.01
CA ALA A 17 7.83 31.78 -15.56
C ALA A 17 8.20 30.44 -14.88
N LEU A 18 7.22 29.62 -14.49
CA LEU A 18 7.47 28.28 -13.94
C LEU A 18 7.75 27.25 -15.06
N PRO A 19 8.65 26.28 -14.82
CA PRO A 19 9.00 25.25 -15.79
C PRO A 19 7.81 24.35 -16.15
N GLN A 20 7.94 23.66 -17.28
CA GLN A 20 6.99 22.65 -17.74
C GLN A 20 7.44 21.26 -17.28
N VAL A 21 6.47 20.38 -17.00
CA VAL A 21 6.74 19.02 -16.50
C VAL A 21 7.53 18.24 -17.55
N ARG A 22 8.74 17.80 -17.19
CA ARG A 22 9.58 16.95 -18.05
C ARG A 22 9.38 15.47 -17.74
N THR A 23 9.25 15.14 -16.47
CA THR A 23 9.18 13.76 -15.98
C THR A 23 7.79 13.41 -15.46
N TRP A 24 7.25 12.29 -15.94
CA TRP A 24 5.93 11.77 -15.57
C TRP A 24 6.11 10.45 -14.82
N PRO A 25 6.35 10.49 -13.50
CA PRO A 25 6.48 9.27 -12.72
C PRO A 25 5.19 8.46 -12.78
N GLY A 26 5.33 7.15 -12.76
CA GLY A 26 4.24 6.21 -12.69
C GLY A 26 4.76 4.88 -12.18
N LEU A 27 3.86 4.04 -11.71
CA LEU A 27 4.18 2.72 -11.18
C LEU A 27 5.17 1.98 -12.10
N ALA A 28 6.30 1.60 -11.53
CA ALA A 28 7.33 0.89 -12.25
C ALA A 28 6.81 -0.49 -12.73
N PRO A 29 7.38 -1.07 -13.79
CA PRO A 29 7.11 -2.47 -14.14
C PRO A 29 7.36 -3.41 -12.95
N HIS A 30 6.60 -4.51 -12.85
CA HIS A 30 6.72 -5.50 -11.76
C HIS A 30 8.17 -5.94 -11.49
N VAL A 31 8.93 -6.24 -12.54
CA VAL A 31 10.34 -6.66 -12.44
C VAL A 31 11.19 -5.60 -11.77
N GLU A 32 11.03 -4.33 -12.14
CA GLU A 32 11.79 -3.23 -11.53
C GLU A 32 11.40 -3.02 -10.07
N ALA A 33 10.12 -3.22 -9.71
CA ALA A 33 9.69 -3.18 -8.31
C ALA A 33 10.35 -4.29 -7.48
N VAL A 34 10.48 -5.50 -8.02
CA VAL A 34 11.22 -6.61 -7.39
C VAL A 34 12.71 -6.25 -7.24
N GLU A 35 13.36 -5.72 -8.28
CA GLU A 35 14.77 -5.29 -8.23
C GLU A 35 15.02 -4.26 -7.12
N ARG A 36 14.11 -3.29 -6.97
CA ARG A 36 14.24 -2.27 -5.93
C ARG A 36 14.12 -2.85 -4.53
N LEU A 37 13.25 -3.84 -4.32
CA LEU A 37 13.15 -4.54 -3.04
C LEU A 37 14.42 -5.32 -2.70
N VAL A 38 15.10 -5.90 -3.71
CA VAL A 38 16.44 -6.49 -3.55
C VAL A 38 17.45 -5.43 -3.14
N LEU A 39 17.49 -4.29 -3.84
CA LEU A 39 18.41 -3.18 -3.52
C LEU A 39 18.18 -2.60 -2.11
N MET A 40 16.95 -2.65 -1.61
CA MET A 40 16.58 -2.24 -0.25
C MET A 40 16.89 -3.31 0.81
N GLY A 41 17.32 -4.51 0.40
CA GLY A 41 17.58 -5.63 1.31
C GLY A 41 16.32 -6.33 1.81
N ALA A 42 15.14 -6.06 1.22
CA ALA A 42 13.91 -6.74 1.58
C ALA A 42 13.82 -8.15 0.96
N ILE A 43 14.48 -8.35 -0.18
CA ILE A 43 14.63 -9.67 -0.83
C ILE A 43 16.12 -10.00 -0.79
N GLU A 44 16.48 -10.96 0.04
CA GLU A 44 17.85 -11.44 0.22
C GLU A 44 18.12 -12.71 -0.60
N ASP A 45 17.08 -13.52 -0.83
CA ASP A 45 17.18 -14.77 -1.57
C ASP A 45 17.18 -14.56 -3.10
N ASP A 46 18.26 -14.99 -3.77
CA ASP A 46 18.47 -14.86 -5.21
C ASP A 46 17.46 -15.69 -6.03
N GLU A 47 17.07 -16.88 -5.55
CA GLU A 47 16.11 -17.74 -6.25
C GLU A 47 14.70 -17.14 -6.17
N LEU A 48 14.32 -16.61 -5.00
CA LEU A 48 13.06 -15.89 -4.80
C LEU A 48 13.00 -14.62 -5.63
N ARG A 49 14.08 -13.83 -5.70
CA ARG A 49 14.15 -12.70 -6.62
C ARG A 49 13.80 -13.15 -8.04
N ASP A 50 14.50 -14.16 -8.54
CA ASP A 50 14.34 -14.62 -9.92
C ASP A 50 12.94 -15.20 -10.18
N VAL A 51 12.32 -15.83 -9.18
CA VAL A 51 10.92 -16.31 -9.23
C VAL A 51 9.96 -15.13 -9.28
N LEU A 52 10.06 -14.19 -8.33
CA LEU A 52 9.15 -13.04 -8.27
C LEU A 52 9.23 -12.21 -9.54
N MET A 53 10.40 -12.05 -10.17
CA MET A 53 10.54 -11.36 -11.45
C MET A 53 9.74 -11.99 -12.59
N ARG A 54 9.56 -13.33 -12.60
CA ARG A 54 8.85 -14.05 -13.67
C ARG A 54 7.40 -14.40 -13.34
N THR A 55 6.97 -14.21 -12.09
CA THR A 55 5.61 -14.51 -11.61
C THR A 55 4.89 -13.23 -11.14
N PRO A 56 4.39 -12.38 -12.07
CA PRO A 56 3.70 -11.15 -11.71
C PRO A 56 2.35 -11.43 -11.03
N ARG A 57 2.06 -10.74 -9.92
CA ARG A 57 0.81 -10.94 -9.18
C ARG A 57 -0.43 -10.51 -9.95
N GLY A 58 -0.28 -9.61 -10.93
CA GLY A 58 -1.33 -9.10 -11.82
C GLY A 58 -2.22 -10.18 -12.42
N ILE A 59 -1.60 -11.27 -12.89
CA ILE A 59 -2.26 -12.39 -13.58
C ILE A 59 -3.21 -13.15 -12.64
N HIS A 60 -2.94 -13.12 -11.34
CA HIS A 60 -3.71 -13.82 -10.32
C HIS A 60 -4.83 -12.98 -9.70
N ALA A 61 -4.91 -11.68 -10.01
CA ALA A 61 -6.01 -10.83 -9.57
C ALA A 61 -7.25 -11.04 -10.46
N LEU A 62 -8.40 -10.53 -10.03
CA LEU A 62 -9.58 -10.38 -10.88
C LEU A 62 -9.26 -9.43 -12.02
N PRO A 63 -9.77 -9.67 -13.25
CA PRO A 63 -9.62 -8.75 -14.36
C PRO A 63 -10.03 -7.33 -13.98
N LEU A 64 -9.11 -6.37 -14.14
CA LEU A 64 -9.33 -4.97 -13.83
C LEU A 64 -10.18 -4.29 -14.94
N PRO A 65 -11.43 -3.87 -14.67
CA PRO A 65 -12.36 -3.45 -15.71
C PRO A 65 -12.19 -1.97 -16.10
N ILE A 66 -10.98 -1.55 -16.51
CA ILE A 66 -10.67 -0.16 -16.93
C ILE A 66 -10.26 0.02 -18.40
N GLY A 67 -10.30 -1.06 -19.20
CA GLY A 67 -10.00 -1.07 -20.65
C GLY A 67 -8.50 -1.21 -21.00
N ASP A 68 -8.18 -1.29 -22.29
CA ASP A 68 -6.81 -1.54 -22.81
C ASP A 68 -5.85 -0.34 -22.68
N GLU A 69 -6.38 0.87 -22.44
CA GLU A 69 -5.58 2.06 -22.04
C GLU A 69 -5.28 2.06 -20.53
N GLY A 70 -5.40 0.90 -19.88
CA GLY A 70 -5.40 0.73 -18.43
C GLY A 70 -4.04 0.96 -17.78
N VAL A 71 -4.11 1.44 -16.54
CA VAL A 71 -2.96 1.52 -15.64
C VAL A 71 -2.66 0.13 -15.09
N ASN A 72 -1.38 -0.26 -15.13
CA ASN A 72 -0.90 -1.43 -14.43
C ASN A 72 -0.59 -1.07 -12.97
N ILE A 73 -1.36 -1.64 -12.05
CA ILE A 73 -1.20 -1.41 -10.61
C ILE A 73 -0.52 -2.57 -9.88
N GLU A 74 0.03 -3.55 -10.61
CA GLU A 74 0.61 -4.75 -10.00
C GLU A 74 1.81 -4.47 -9.09
N SER A 75 2.61 -3.45 -9.41
CA SER A 75 3.75 -3.03 -8.58
C SER A 75 3.37 -2.06 -7.45
N SER A 76 2.11 -1.60 -7.41
CA SER A 76 1.66 -0.70 -6.34
C SER A 76 1.72 -1.38 -4.97
N ALA A 77 1.74 -0.57 -3.92
CA ALA A 77 1.57 -1.03 -2.55
C ALA A 77 0.10 -1.32 -2.19
N LEU A 78 -0.83 -1.19 -3.15
CA LEU A 78 -2.24 -1.55 -2.98
C LEU A 78 -2.44 -3.07 -3.01
N ARG A 79 -3.55 -3.49 -2.40
CA ARG A 79 -4.08 -4.86 -2.48
C ARG A 79 -4.88 -5.04 -3.76
N MET A 80 -4.82 -6.24 -4.31
CA MET A 80 -5.53 -6.60 -5.55
C MET A 80 -6.51 -7.73 -5.25
N PRO A 81 -7.80 -7.59 -5.57
CA PRO A 81 -8.77 -8.63 -5.30
C PRO A 81 -8.54 -9.81 -6.24
N TRP A 82 -8.51 -11.04 -5.73
CA TRP A 82 -8.59 -12.25 -6.56
C TRP A 82 -9.95 -12.93 -6.44
N TRP A 83 -10.72 -12.57 -5.40
CA TRP A 83 -12.08 -13.01 -5.13
C TRP A 83 -13.02 -11.81 -5.09
N SER A 84 -14.26 -11.98 -5.56
CA SER A 84 -15.20 -10.87 -5.72
C SER A 84 -15.66 -10.29 -4.38
N ASP A 85 -15.91 -11.15 -3.40
CA ASP A 85 -16.23 -10.70 -2.05
C ASP A 85 -14.94 -10.35 -1.32
N VAL A 86 -14.55 -9.09 -1.39
CA VAL A 86 -13.36 -8.59 -0.71
C VAL A 86 -13.52 -8.56 0.80
N SER A 87 -14.73 -8.66 1.37
CA SER A 87 -14.90 -8.73 2.82
C SER A 87 -14.49 -10.09 3.39
N ALA A 88 -14.53 -11.14 2.58
CA ALA A 88 -14.13 -12.49 2.98
C ALA A 88 -12.63 -12.54 3.32
N PRO A 89 -12.21 -13.35 4.32
CA PRO A 89 -10.80 -13.57 4.64
C PRO A 89 -9.98 -13.99 3.43
N ASN A 90 -8.70 -13.58 3.38
CA ASN A 90 -7.74 -14.03 2.36
C ASN A 90 -8.17 -13.73 0.90
N SER A 91 -9.11 -12.81 0.65
CA SER A 91 -9.67 -12.49 -0.68
C SER A 91 -8.80 -11.57 -1.54
N LEU A 92 -7.71 -11.06 -0.95
CA LEU A 92 -6.81 -10.08 -1.54
C LEU A 92 -5.41 -10.67 -1.74
N LEU A 93 -4.77 -10.26 -2.84
CA LEU A 93 -3.35 -10.45 -3.08
C LEU A 93 -2.56 -9.36 -2.33
N PRO A 94 -1.61 -9.74 -1.46
CA PRO A 94 -0.74 -8.80 -0.77
C PRO A 94 0.30 -8.20 -1.74
N GLY A 95 1.06 -7.22 -1.26
CA GLY A 95 2.15 -6.60 -2.01
C GLY A 95 3.33 -7.54 -2.23
N ILE A 96 4.25 -7.12 -3.09
CA ILE A 96 5.49 -7.85 -3.36
C ILE A 96 6.35 -7.93 -2.08
N TYR A 97 6.38 -6.85 -1.30
CA TYR A 97 7.10 -6.81 -0.03
C TYR A 97 6.60 -7.88 0.95
N GLU A 98 5.30 -7.92 1.28
CA GLU A 98 4.79 -8.89 2.25
C GLU A 98 4.93 -10.33 1.76
N THR A 99 4.75 -10.55 0.46
CA THR A 99 4.95 -11.87 -0.15
C THR A 99 6.39 -12.32 0.01
N ALA A 100 7.36 -11.46 -0.31
CA ALA A 100 8.77 -11.78 -0.15
C ALA A 100 9.14 -12.07 1.31
N GLN A 101 8.68 -11.24 2.25
CA GLN A 101 8.95 -11.44 3.67
C GLN A 101 8.44 -12.80 4.15
N VAL A 102 7.18 -13.14 3.87
CA VAL A 102 6.57 -14.38 4.34
C VAL A 102 7.18 -15.62 3.67
N ILE A 103 7.48 -15.56 2.37
CA ILE A 103 8.04 -16.70 1.64
C ILE A 103 9.49 -16.98 2.07
N GLN A 104 10.31 -15.97 2.34
CA GLN A 104 11.68 -16.17 2.86
C GLN A 104 11.69 -16.86 4.23
N MET A 105 10.71 -16.56 5.10
CA MET A 105 10.57 -17.21 6.41
C MET A 105 10.23 -18.69 6.32
N LEU A 106 9.73 -19.15 5.16
CA LEU A 106 9.48 -20.57 4.95
C LEU A 106 10.79 -21.35 4.78
N GLU A 107 11.91 -20.70 4.45
CA GLU A 107 13.21 -21.34 4.20
C GLU A 107 13.05 -22.56 3.28
N LEU A 108 12.31 -22.38 2.18
CA LEU A 108 11.94 -23.47 1.27
C LEU A 108 13.18 -24.02 0.55
N GLU A 109 13.36 -25.32 0.59
CA GLU A 109 14.38 -26.01 -0.19
C GLU A 109 13.77 -26.75 -1.39
N ARG A 110 14.59 -26.97 -2.41
CA ARG A 110 14.16 -27.65 -3.62
C ARG A 110 13.80 -29.11 -3.33
N GLY A 111 12.58 -29.49 -3.69
CA GLY A 111 12.03 -30.83 -3.48
C GLY A 111 11.13 -30.94 -2.25
N ASP A 112 11.06 -29.88 -1.42
CA ASP A 112 10.23 -29.87 -0.22
C ASP A 112 8.77 -30.18 -0.52
N SER A 113 8.15 -30.90 0.41
CA SER A 113 6.71 -31.04 0.50
C SER A 113 6.12 -29.88 1.29
N VAL A 114 5.19 -29.15 0.68
CA VAL A 114 4.63 -27.92 1.23
C VAL A 114 3.12 -28.02 1.35
N MET A 115 2.59 -27.72 2.53
CA MET A 115 1.16 -27.52 2.76
C MET A 115 0.86 -26.03 2.87
N ILE A 116 0.01 -25.49 2.00
CA ILE A 116 -0.50 -24.12 2.09
C ILE A 116 -1.98 -24.12 2.50
N VAL A 117 -2.32 -23.35 3.52
CA VAL A 117 -3.66 -23.30 4.13
C VAL A 117 -4.29 -21.92 3.91
N ALA A 118 -5.55 -21.93 3.50
CA ALA A 118 -6.39 -20.78 3.16
C ALA A 118 -5.65 -19.81 2.21
N PRO A 119 -5.24 -20.27 1.00
CA PRO A 119 -4.37 -19.49 0.12
C PRO A 119 -5.00 -18.15 -0.30
N ARG A 120 -4.15 -17.15 -0.53
CA ARG A 120 -4.51 -15.83 -1.05
C ARG A 120 -4.47 -15.84 -2.58
N GLY A 121 -5.36 -16.62 -3.19
CA GLY A 121 -5.35 -16.82 -4.64
C GLY A 121 -4.30 -17.83 -5.09
N ASN A 122 -4.09 -17.95 -6.41
CA ASN A 122 -3.14 -18.91 -6.98
C ASN A 122 -1.67 -18.42 -6.94
N TRP A 123 -1.42 -17.13 -6.66
CA TRP A 123 -0.10 -16.53 -6.85
C TRP A 123 0.97 -17.19 -5.96
N TRP A 124 0.68 -17.34 -4.67
CA TRP A 124 1.62 -17.95 -3.73
C TRP A 124 1.85 -19.43 -4.05
N THR A 125 0.84 -20.14 -4.57
CA THR A 125 1.01 -21.51 -5.08
C THR A 125 1.98 -21.56 -6.25
N GLU A 126 1.88 -20.63 -7.21
CA GLU A 126 2.83 -20.55 -8.32
C GLU A 126 4.24 -20.19 -7.85
N VAL A 127 4.39 -19.23 -6.94
CA VAL A 127 5.69 -18.84 -6.38
C VAL A 127 6.38 -20.03 -5.71
N LEU A 128 5.69 -20.75 -4.81
CA LEU A 128 6.23 -21.93 -4.12
C LEU A 128 6.59 -23.05 -5.11
N MET A 129 5.75 -23.26 -6.14
CA MET A 129 6.02 -24.23 -7.20
C MET A 129 7.28 -23.87 -7.99
N GLN A 130 7.44 -22.59 -8.36
CA GLN A 130 8.55 -22.08 -9.16
C GLN A 130 9.87 -21.97 -8.38
N LEU A 131 9.80 -21.83 -7.06
CA LEU A 131 10.94 -21.97 -6.14
C LEU A 131 11.43 -23.42 -6.04
N GLY A 132 10.63 -24.39 -6.47
CA GLY A 132 11.04 -25.78 -6.56
C GLY A 132 10.47 -26.70 -5.49
N ALA A 133 9.33 -26.35 -4.86
CA ALA A 133 8.56 -27.30 -4.07
C ALA A 133 8.29 -28.57 -4.91
N GLY A 134 8.57 -29.76 -4.35
CA GLY A 134 8.35 -31.04 -5.04
C GLY A 134 6.89 -31.49 -4.98
N ARG A 135 6.17 -31.09 -3.93
CA ARG A 135 4.76 -31.38 -3.74
C ARG A 135 4.08 -30.22 -3.01
N LEU A 136 2.98 -29.72 -3.55
CA LEU A 136 2.14 -28.70 -2.95
C LEU A 136 0.75 -29.27 -2.65
N ARG A 137 0.36 -29.19 -1.38
CA ARG A 137 -1.02 -29.41 -0.97
C ARG A 137 -1.67 -28.09 -0.58
N ILE A 138 -2.72 -27.74 -1.30
CA ILE A 138 -3.48 -26.52 -1.11
C ILE A 138 -4.77 -26.84 -0.38
N ILE A 139 -4.92 -26.33 0.85
CA ILE A 139 -6.11 -26.50 1.68
C ILE A 139 -6.88 -25.19 1.66
N GLU A 140 -7.97 -25.15 0.89
CA GLU A 140 -8.92 -24.03 0.92
C GLU A 140 -10.15 -24.44 1.73
N VAL A 141 -10.50 -23.59 2.71
CA VAL A 141 -11.53 -23.85 3.72
C VAL A 141 -12.94 -23.63 3.15
N ASP A 142 -13.05 -22.80 2.11
CA ASP A 142 -14.28 -22.55 1.38
C ASP A 142 -14.33 -23.34 0.06
N ASP A 143 -15.37 -24.17 -0.09
CA ASP A 143 -15.50 -25.06 -1.24
C ASP A 143 -15.64 -24.30 -2.57
N GLY A 144 -16.37 -23.19 -2.61
CA GLY A 144 -16.56 -22.38 -3.81
C GLY A 144 -15.26 -21.69 -4.25
N ARG A 145 -14.50 -21.16 -3.29
CA ARG A 145 -13.17 -20.59 -3.54
C ARG A 145 -12.19 -21.66 -4.01
N ARG A 146 -12.26 -22.88 -3.46
CA ARG A 146 -11.41 -23.99 -3.91
C ARG A 146 -11.69 -24.36 -5.36
N GLU A 147 -12.96 -24.43 -5.75
CA GLU A 147 -13.34 -24.67 -7.14
C GLU A 147 -12.83 -23.56 -8.07
N GLU A 148 -12.93 -22.30 -7.65
CA GLU A 148 -12.41 -21.17 -8.42
C GLU A 148 -10.89 -21.20 -8.56
N LEU A 149 -10.15 -21.46 -7.47
CA LEU A 149 -8.69 -21.60 -7.51
C LEU A 149 -8.27 -22.69 -8.50
N ARG A 150 -8.97 -23.83 -8.51
CA ARG A 150 -8.73 -24.92 -9.47
C ARG A 150 -9.03 -24.51 -10.90
N ARG A 151 -10.19 -23.88 -11.13
CA ARG A 151 -10.60 -23.40 -12.46
C ARG A 151 -9.58 -22.43 -13.02
N ARG A 152 -9.16 -21.43 -12.24
CA ARG A 152 -8.15 -20.44 -12.64
C ARG A 152 -6.78 -21.07 -12.89
N TRP A 153 -6.37 -22.02 -12.04
CA TRP A 153 -5.12 -22.77 -12.23
C TRP A 153 -5.10 -23.52 -13.57
N GLU A 154 -6.21 -24.18 -13.92
CA GLU A 154 -6.38 -24.86 -15.20
C GLU A 154 -6.40 -23.88 -16.40
N GLU A 155 -7.09 -22.74 -16.28
CA GLU A 155 -7.15 -21.71 -17.33
C GLU A 155 -5.80 -21.06 -17.62
N MET A 156 -4.99 -20.82 -16.58
CA MET A 156 -3.62 -20.36 -16.71
C MET A 156 -2.67 -21.47 -17.20
N ARG A 157 -3.18 -22.70 -17.40
CA ARG A 157 -2.43 -23.90 -17.82
C ARG A 157 -1.29 -24.26 -16.86
N MET A 158 -1.47 -23.97 -15.58
CA MET A 158 -0.42 -24.15 -14.57
C MET A 158 -0.08 -25.61 -14.30
N ASN A 159 -0.97 -26.57 -14.63
CA ASN A 159 -0.63 -27.99 -14.60
C ASN A 159 0.57 -28.34 -15.50
N LEU A 160 0.68 -27.70 -16.68
CA LEU A 160 1.82 -27.92 -17.57
C LEU A 160 3.12 -27.35 -17.00
N VAL A 161 3.02 -26.24 -16.27
CA VAL A 161 4.15 -25.62 -15.58
C VAL A 161 4.59 -26.51 -14.42
N ALA A 162 3.64 -26.99 -13.61
CA ALA A 162 3.86 -27.93 -12.51
C ALA A 162 4.57 -29.20 -12.99
N ASP A 163 4.08 -29.83 -14.07
CA ASP A 163 4.72 -31.00 -14.70
C ASP A 163 6.15 -30.68 -15.17
N ALA A 164 6.36 -29.50 -15.76
CA ALA A 164 7.67 -29.09 -16.29
C ALA A 164 8.70 -28.85 -15.19
N VAL A 165 8.28 -28.37 -14.02
CA VAL A 165 9.17 -28.17 -12.85
C VAL A 165 9.19 -29.36 -11.90
N GLY A 166 8.36 -30.39 -12.15
CA GLY A 166 8.30 -31.61 -11.35
C GLY A 166 7.61 -31.45 -10.00
N CYS A 167 6.60 -30.59 -9.92
CA CYS A 167 5.82 -30.33 -8.71
C CYS A 167 4.45 -31.02 -8.76
N GLU A 168 4.15 -31.87 -7.77
CA GLU A 168 2.82 -32.46 -7.61
C GLU A 168 1.85 -31.46 -6.95
N ILE A 169 0.70 -31.18 -7.58
CA ILE A 169 -0.30 -30.24 -7.06
C ILE A 169 -1.54 -31.01 -6.57
N GLU A 170 -1.92 -30.80 -5.31
CA GLU A 170 -3.11 -31.41 -4.69
C GLU A 170 -4.03 -30.35 -4.08
N TRP A 171 -5.26 -30.27 -4.57
CA TRP A 171 -6.30 -29.38 -4.06
C TRP A 171 -7.21 -30.12 -3.07
N CYS A 172 -7.22 -29.69 -1.82
CA CYS A 172 -7.97 -30.31 -0.74
C CYS A 172 -8.94 -29.33 -0.09
N GLY A 173 -10.10 -29.83 0.31
CA GLY A 173 -10.94 -29.14 1.30
C GLY A 173 -10.48 -29.43 2.71
N LEU A 174 -11.04 -28.70 3.67
CA LEU A 174 -10.71 -28.89 5.08
C LEU A 174 -10.97 -30.34 5.57
N ALA A 175 -12.01 -30.99 5.06
CA ALA A 175 -12.34 -32.39 5.38
C ALA A 175 -11.21 -33.39 5.10
N ASP A 176 -10.35 -33.06 4.15
CA ASP A 176 -9.24 -33.89 3.71
C ASP A 176 -7.88 -33.30 4.12
N ALA A 177 -7.84 -32.20 4.87
CA ALA A 177 -6.64 -31.47 5.26
C ALA A 177 -5.51 -32.38 5.77
N TYR A 178 -5.89 -33.42 6.53
CA TYR A 178 -4.96 -34.34 7.18
C TYR A 178 -4.76 -35.68 6.44
N LYS A 179 -5.60 -36.00 5.45
CA LYS A 179 -5.53 -37.27 4.73
C LYS A 179 -4.34 -37.26 3.77
N GLY A 180 -3.54 -38.32 3.68
CA GLY A 180 -2.39 -38.36 2.76
C GLY A 180 -1.22 -37.47 3.16
N THR A 181 -1.11 -37.15 4.46
CA THR A 181 0.13 -36.63 5.07
C THR A 181 1.29 -37.59 4.75
N PRO A 182 2.46 -37.10 4.31
CA PRO A 182 3.64 -37.95 4.08
C PRO A 182 4.03 -38.72 5.34
N GLU A 183 4.71 -39.86 5.17
CA GLU A 183 5.15 -40.70 6.30
C GLU A 183 6.06 -39.93 7.27
N ASP A 184 6.97 -39.12 6.71
CA ASP A 184 7.89 -38.28 7.47
C ASP A 184 7.31 -36.91 7.86
N GLY A 185 6.08 -36.60 7.43
CA GLY A 185 5.45 -35.28 7.60
C GLY A 185 5.71 -34.32 6.43
N TRP A 186 5.16 -33.11 6.53
CA TRP A 186 5.36 -32.01 5.58
C TRP A 186 6.62 -31.23 5.96
N ASP A 187 7.46 -30.93 4.97
CA ASP A 187 8.69 -30.16 5.18
C ASP A 187 8.39 -28.72 5.53
N ARG A 188 7.36 -28.15 4.89
CA ARG A 188 6.89 -26.79 5.12
C ARG A 188 5.38 -26.71 5.28
N ILE A 189 4.92 -25.88 6.21
CA ILE A 189 3.49 -25.54 6.36
C ILE A 189 3.34 -24.02 6.35
N LEU A 190 2.51 -23.48 5.47
CA LEU A 190 2.23 -22.05 5.37
C LEU A 190 0.75 -21.79 5.58
N VAL A 191 0.39 -21.08 6.64
CA VAL A 191 -0.98 -20.64 6.89
C VAL A 191 -1.07 -19.15 6.60
N THR A 192 -1.88 -18.76 5.61
CA THR A 192 -1.88 -17.36 5.14
C THR A 192 -2.97 -16.49 5.78
N GLY A 193 -3.88 -17.09 6.56
CA GLY A 193 -4.85 -16.41 7.42
C GLY A 193 -4.49 -16.56 8.90
N GLY A 194 -5.14 -15.76 9.75
CA GLY A 194 -4.93 -15.75 11.19
C GLY A 194 -5.56 -16.97 11.87
N LEU A 195 -4.88 -17.50 12.88
CA LEU A 195 -5.36 -18.61 13.73
C LEU A 195 -5.48 -18.14 15.18
N PRO A 196 -6.52 -18.52 15.94
CA PRO A 196 -6.75 -18.02 17.29
C PRO A 196 -5.75 -18.56 18.33
N ARG A 197 -4.97 -19.58 17.96
CA ARG A 197 -3.91 -20.18 18.78
C ARG A 197 -2.96 -20.96 17.89
N VAL A 198 -1.83 -21.37 18.46
CA VAL A 198 -0.84 -22.24 17.82
C VAL A 198 -1.50 -23.51 17.27
N PRO A 199 -1.29 -23.86 15.98
CA PRO A 199 -2.05 -24.94 15.36
C PRO A 199 -1.44 -26.33 15.58
N VAL A 200 -1.64 -26.90 16.77
CA VAL A 200 -1.09 -28.22 17.12
C VAL A 200 -1.50 -29.32 16.13
N GLY A 201 -2.73 -29.25 15.60
CA GLY A 201 -3.19 -30.12 14.52
C GLY A 201 -2.26 -30.13 13.32
N LEU A 202 -1.93 -28.97 12.77
CA LEU A 202 -0.98 -28.85 11.66
C LEU A 202 0.45 -29.22 12.07
N LEU A 203 0.92 -28.75 13.22
CA LEU A 203 2.30 -28.96 13.68
C LEU A 203 2.64 -30.44 13.90
N MET A 204 1.68 -31.27 14.32
CA MET A 204 1.88 -32.72 14.45
C MET A 204 2.09 -33.45 13.11
N ARG A 205 1.90 -32.74 11.99
CA ARG A 205 2.15 -33.24 10.62
C ARG A 205 3.38 -32.62 9.99
N LEU A 206 4.12 -31.78 10.72
CA LEU A 206 5.38 -31.20 10.28
C LEU A 206 6.49 -32.26 10.41
N SER A 207 7.37 -32.35 9.42
CA SER A 207 8.52 -33.25 9.47
C SER A 207 9.55 -32.81 10.52
N PHE A 208 10.50 -33.69 10.83
CA PHE A 208 11.60 -33.34 11.72
C PHE A 208 12.43 -32.22 11.08
N GLU A 209 12.78 -31.17 11.85
CA GLU A 209 13.38 -29.93 11.35
C GLU A 209 12.52 -29.16 10.33
N GLY A 210 11.28 -29.60 10.08
CA GLY A 210 10.34 -28.87 9.23
C GLY A 210 9.92 -27.54 9.85
N THR A 211 9.51 -26.61 8.99
CA THR A 211 9.18 -25.23 9.34
C THR A 211 7.72 -24.90 9.02
N ALA A 212 6.99 -24.37 10.00
CA ALA A 212 5.66 -23.83 9.81
C ALA A 212 5.66 -22.30 9.97
N VAL A 213 5.02 -21.58 9.05
CA VAL A 213 4.83 -20.14 9.10
C VAL A 213 3.34 -19.85 9.23
N ALA A 214 2.94 -19.16 10.30
CA ALA A 214 1.53 -18.87 10.58
C ALA A 214 1.35 -17.56 11.34
N ALA A 215 0.25 -16.87 11.08
CA ALA A 215 -0.22 -15.74 11.89
C ALA A 215 -1.07 -16.25 13.05
N ILE A 216 -0.66 -15.95 14.28
CA ILE A 216 -1.35 -16.36 15.51
C ILE A 216 -1.98 -15.13 16.18
N GLY A 217 -3.26 -15.22 16.53
CA GLY A 217 -4.01 -14.17 17.20
C GLY A 217 -3.56 -13.95 18.63
N GLU A 218 -3.35 -12.69 18.97
CA GLU A 218 -2.91 -12.18 20.27
C GLU A 218 -3.77 -10.94 20.62
N GLU A 219 -3.59 -10.35 21.82
CA GLU A 219 -4.38 -9.19 22.26
C GLU A 219 -4.27 -7.96 21.34
N THR A 220 -3.15 -7.83 20.62
CA THR A 220 -2.82 -6.66 19.77
C THR A 220 -3.06 -6.90 18.28
N GLY A 221 -3.62 -8.04 17.89
CA GLY A 221 -3.79 -8.46 16.50
C GLY A 221 -3.12 -9.80 16.22
N THR A 222 -2.75 -10.04 14.97
CA THR A 222 -2.13 -11.30 14.53
C THR A 222 -0.61 -11.17 14.43
N ILE A 223 0.12 -12.06 15.11
CA ILE A 223 1.58 -12.11 15.12
C ILE A 223 2.06 -13.22 14.18
N LEU A 224 2.90 -12.86 13.22
CA LEU A 224 3.57 -13.83 12.35
C LEU A 224 4.67 -14.57 13.13
N GLN A 225 4.57 -15.89 13.12
CA GLN A 225 5.48 -16.79 13.81
C GLN A 225 6.05 -17.82 12.85
N THR A 226 7.34 -18.13 13.04
CA THR A 226 7.99 -19.31 12.46
C THR A 226 8.09 -20.36 13.56
N ILE A 227 7.64 -21.58 13.29
CA ILE A 227 7.55 -22.68 14.23
C ILE A 227 8.29 -23.88 13.65
N THR A 228 9.39 -24.28 14.28
CA THR A 228 10.21 -25.42 13.83
C THR A 228 10.03 -26.61 14.76
N ARG A 229 10.02 -27.82 14.19
CA ARG A 229 9.96 -29.06 14.98
C ARG A 229 11.37 -29.52 15.36
N GLN A 230 11.69 -29.48 16.65
CA GLN A 230 13.02 -29.81 17.17
C GLN A 230 13.15 -31.29 17.58
N ASN A 231 12.08 -31.87 18.12
CA ASN A 231 12.01 -33.29 18.52
C ASN A 231 10.56 -33.80 18.39
N GLU A 232 10.33 -35.05 18.77
CA GLU A 232 8.99 -35.61 18.88
C GLU A 232 8.15 -34.84 19.93
N GLY A 233 7.17 -34.07 19.45
CA GLY A 233 6.30 -33.24 20.29
C GLY A 233 6.92 -31.95 20.82
N GLU A 234 8.15 -31.61 20.42
CA GLU A 234 8.84 -30.38 20.82
C GLU A 234 8.91 -29.39 19.64
N PHE A 235 8.36 -28.21 19.86
CA PHE A 235 8.29 -27.13 18.87
C PHE A 235 8.93 -25.87 19.41
N GLN A 236 9.72 -25.20 18.58
CA GLN A 236 10.30 -23.90 18.87
C GLN A 236 9.61 -22.85 18.02
N ALA A 237 9.02 -21.85 18.66
CA ALA A 237 8.38 -20.72 17.98
C ALA A 237 9.25 -19.46 18.11
N GLN A 238 9.39 -18.73 17.00
CA GLN A 238 10.05 -17.43 16.94
C GLN A 238 9.04 -16.37 16.47
N TRP A 239 8.98 -15.27 17.22
CA TRP A 239 8.10 -14.13 16.96
C TRP A 239 8.83 -13.14 16.08
N LEU A 240 8.16 -12.64 15.04
CA LEU A 240 8.80 -11.77 14.05
C LEU A 240 8.16 -10.39 13.99
N ALA A 241 6.93 -10.29 13.50
CA ALA A 241 6.23 -9.03 13.30
C ALA A 241 4.72 -9.22 13.39
N ILE A 242 3.97 -8.11 13.46
CA ILE A 242 2.53 -8.18 13.21
C ILE A 242 2.35 -8.40 11.71
N TRP A 243 1.44 -9.30 11.38
CA TRP A 243 0.94 -9.46 10.02
C TRP A 243 -0.58 -9.39 10.09
N ASN A 244 -1.14 -8.23 9.73
CA ASN A 244 -2.55 -7.89 9.98
C ASN A 244 -3.49 -8.62 9.02
N VAL A 245 -3.61 -9.93 9.21
CA VAL A 245 -4.45 -10.82 8.40
C VAL A 245 -5.77 -11.10 9.11
N ASP A 246 -6.81 -11.30 8.31
CA ASP A 246 -8.10 -11.78 8.82
C ASP A 246 -7.95 -13.16 9.44
N MET A 247 -8.77 -13.42 10.45
CA MET A 247 -8.86 -14.74 11.06
C MET A 247 -9.54 -15.73 10.12
N ILE A 248 -9.00 -16.94 10.04
CA ILE A 248 -9.70 -18.10 9.48
C ILE A 248 -10.93 -18.34 10.35
N GLN A 249 -12.06 -18.69 9.70
CA GLN A 249 -13.33 -18.96 10.36
C GLN A 249 -13.19 -19.93 11.54
N ASP A 250 -13.90 -19.66 12.63
CA ASP A 250 -13.72 -20.35 13.91
C ASP A 250 -13.80 -21.88 13.80
N GLU A 251 -14.76 -22.42 13.04
CA GLU A 251 -14.91 -23.88 12.85
C GLU A 251 -13.73 -24.48 12.08
N ALA A 252 -13.25 -23.77 11.06
CA ALA A 252 -12.10 -24.18 10.28
C ALA A 252 -10.81 -24.08 11.11
N ALA A 253 -10.63 -22.98 11.82
CA ALA A 253 -9.52 -22.74 12.71
C ALA A 253 -9.48 -23.78 13.84
N GLN A 254 -10.62 -24.18 14.40
CA GLN A 254 -10.68 -25.25 15.38
C GLN A 254 -10.14 -26.57 14.82
N THR A 255 -10.53 -26.93 13.59
CA THR A 255 -10.04 -28.15 12.93
C THR A 255 -8.52 -28.10 12.70
N LEU A 256 -7.99 -26.94 12.28
CA LEU A 256 -6.56 -26.74 12.03
C LEU A 256 -5.74 -26.69 13.33
N CYS A 257 -6.32 -26.14 14.40
CA CYS A 257 -5.65 -25.96 15.67
C CYS A 257 -5.67 -27.20 16.56
N ASP A 258 -6.78 -27.93 16.59
CA ASP A 258 -7.00 -29.04 17.50
C ASP A 258 -6.78 -30.39 16.81
N LEU A 259 -6.56 -31.44 17.60
CA LEU A 259 -6.58 -32.83 17.14
C LEU A 259 -8.01 -33.38 16.98
N ALA A 260 -9.03 -32.51 17.01
CA ALA A 260 -10.44 -32.87 17.08
C ALA A 260 -11.01 -33.30 15.70
N PRO A 261 -12.03 -34.17 15.65
CA PRO A 261 -12.70 -34.53 14.41
C PRO A 261 -13.43 -33.34 13.80
N LEU A 262 -13.48 -33.30 12.47
CA LEU A 262 -14.12 -32.25 11.68
C LEU A 262 -15.52 -31.90 12.17
N ILE A 263 -15.79 -30.62 12.31
CA ILE A 263 -17.15 -30.09 12.35
C ILE A 263 -17.54 -29.79 10.89
N GLU A 264 -18.72 -30.25 10.45
CA GLU A 264 -19.26 -29.82 9.16
C GLU A 264 -19.39 -28.30 9.17
N ILE A 265 -18.59 -27.64 8.33
CA ILE A 265 -18.70 -26.19 8.12
C ILE A 265 -19.96 -26.00 7.27
N PRO A 266 -20.94 -25.19 7.72
CA PRO A 266 -22.08 -24.86 6.90
C PRO A 266 -21.59 -24.25 5.58
N GLU A 267 -22.11 -24.71 4.44
CA GLU A 267 -21.89 -24.00 3.17
C GLU A 267 -22.30 -22.54 3.37
N LEU A 268 -21.33 -21.64 3.32
CA LEU A 268 -21.61 -20.22 3.31
C LEU A 268 -22.35 -19.92 2.01
N SER A 269 -23.61 -19.51 2.13
CA SER A 269 -24.31 -18.94 1.01
C SER A 269 -23.58 -17.66 0.62
N VAL A 270 -22.93 -17.66 -0.54
CA VAL A 270 -22.43 -16.44 -1.15
C VAL A 270 -23.65 -15.58 -1.45
N GLU A 271 -23.97 -14.63 -0.57
CA GLU A 271 -24.98 -13.61 -0.84
C GLU A 271 -24.43 -12.70 -1.95
N ASN A 272 -24.76 -13.03 -3.20
CA ASN A 272 -24.44 -12.29 -4.43
C ASN A 272 -22.95 -11.87 -4.56
N PRO A 273 -22.11 -12.62 -5.30
CA PRO A 273 -20.74 -12.19 -5.56
C PRO A 273 -20.74 -10.77 -6.16
N LEU A 274 -19.97 -9.87 -5.54
CA LEU A 274 -19.79 -8.53 -6.06
C LEU A 274 -19.28 -8.58 -7.50
N THR A 275 -19.61 -7.57 -8.30
CA THR A 275 -18.97 -7.45 -9.62
C THR A 275 -17.47 -7.21 -9.46
N ASN A 276 -16.63 -7.61 -10.43
CA ASN A 276 -15.20 -7.29 -10.39
C ASN A 276 -14.94 -5.79 -10.17
N LYS A 277 -15.79 -4.92 -10.73
CA LYS A 277 -15.74 -3.47 -10.50
C LYS A 277 -15.86 -3.15 -9.02
N ALA A 278 -16.86 -3.69 -8.34
CA ALA A 278 -17.08 -3.46 -6.91
C ALA A 278 -15.94 -4.05 -6.06
N ALA A 279 -15.46 -5.26 -6.39
CA ALA A 279 -14.30 -5.85 -5.70
C ALA A 279 -13.08 -4.92 -5.77
N TRP A 280 -12.78 -4.37 -6.94
CA TRP A 280 -11.68 -3.41 -7.11
C TRP A 280 -11.90 -2.07 -6.40
N MET A 281 -13.14 -1.60 -6.30
CA MET A 281 -13.46 -0.35 -5.59
C MET A 281 -13.30 -0.47 -4.07
N HIS A 282 -13.42 -1.68 -3.51
CA HIS A 282 -13.43 -1.90 -2.06
C HIS A 282 -12.19 -2.67 -1.56
N ALA A 283 -11.24 -2.99 -2.45
CA ALA A 283 -10.08 -3.82 -2.12
C ALA A 283 -9.12 -3.18 -1.09
N ASN A 284 -9.15 -1.85 -0.93
CA ASN A 284 -8.27 -1.10 -0.04
C ASN A 284 -9.04 -0.23 0.97
N ASP A 285 -10.33 -0.53 1.22
CA ASP A 285 -11.11 0.18 2.24
C ASP A 285 -10.47 0.09 3.63
N ASP A 286 -9.83 -1.06 3.93
CA ASP A 286 -8.92 -1.22 5.07
C ASP A 286 -7.45 -1.06 4.59
N PRO A 287 -6.77 0.03 4.95
CA PRO A 287 -5.41 0.31 4.53
C PRO A 287 -4.34 -0.43 5.34
N THR A 288 -4.70 -1.21 6.34
CA THR A 288 -3.74 -1.99 7.14
C THR A 288 -3.83 -3.49 6.84
N ARG A 289 -4.91 -3.92 6.18
CA ARG A 289 -5.15 -5.32 5.86
C ARG A 289 -4.01 -5.98 5.06
N ASP A 290 -3.65 -7.16 5.52
CA ASP A 290 -2.58 -8.02 5.03
C ASP A 290 -1.17 -7.39 5.08
N ARG A 291 -0.99 -6.25 5.75
CA ARG A 291 0.32 -5.59 5.89
C ARG A 291 1.13 -6.19 7.03
N LEU A 292 2.44 -6.22 6.81
CA LEU A 292 3.43 -6.71 7.77
C LEU A 292 4.21 -5.52 8.34
N GLY A 293 4.37 -5.46 9.66
CA GLY A 293 5.17 -4.42 10.30
C GLY A 293 4.99 -4.33 11.81
N PRO A 294 5.65 -3.38 12.48
CA PRO A 294 5.34 -3.04 13.87
C PRO A 294 3.99 -2.32 13.99
N ALA A 295 3.34 -2.39 15.16
CA ALA A 295 2.03 -1.76 15.39
C ALA A 295 2.03 -0.27 15.03
N ALA A 296 3.07 0.46 15.44
CA ALA A 296 3.23 1.88 15.13
C ALA A 296 3.28 2.19 13.63
N LEU A 297 3.75 1.26 12.79
CA LEU A 297 3.70 1.42 11.33
C LEU A 297 2.26 1.30 10.83
N LEU A 298 1.51 0.32 11.31
CA LEU A 298 0.11 0.10 10.92
C LEU A 298 -0.79 1.24 11.38
N ASP A 299 -0.62 1.70 12.63
CA ASP A 299 -1.33 2.86 13.18
C ASP A 299 -1.09 4.11 12.33
N MET A 300 0.17 4.35 11.95
CA MET A 300 0.52 5.47 11.08
C MET A 300 -0.15 5.33 9.72
N ILE A 301 -0.10 4.16 9.08
CA ILE A 301 -0.76 3.91 7.79
C ILE A 301 -2.25 4.25 7.86
N GLU A 302 -2.95 3.80 8.90
CA GLU A 302 -4.37 4.07 9.12
C GLU A 302 -4.65 5.57 9.31
N GLU A 303 -3.84 6.25 10.12
CA GLU A 303 -3.94 7.69 10.38
C GLU A 303 -3.78 8.49 9.07
N VAL A 304 -2.70 8.26 8.32
CA VAL A 304 -2.43 8.97 7.06
C VAL A 304 -3.52 8.73 6.02
N TRP A 305 -3.94 7.47 5.88
CA TRP A 305 -4.94 7.09 4.89
C TRP A 305 -6.27 7.80 5.13
N SER A 306 -6.61 8.01 6.41
CA SER A 306 -7.86 8.60 6.87
C SER A 306 -7.91 10.12 6.77
N GLU A 307 -6.77 10.81 6.64
CA GLU A 307 -6.73 12.27 6.47
C GLU A 307 -7.34 12.75 5.15
N VAL A 308 -7.35 11.90 4.13
CA VAL A 308 -7.94 12.21 2.83
C VAL A 308 -9.37 11.67 2.81
N GLU A 309 -10.39 12.54 2.82
CA GLU A 309 -11.80 12.13 2.82
C GLU A 309 -12.14 11.18 1.66
N ALA A 310 -12.88 10.09 1.93
CA ALA A 310 -13.30 9.15 0.90
C ALA A 310 -14.32 9.81 -0.05
N THR A 311 -14.02 9.82 -1.36
CA THR A 311 -14.95 10.38 -2.36
C THR A 311 -16.24 9.57 -2.48
N THR A 312 -16.25 8.34 -1.97
CA THR A 312 -17.39 7.42 -2.02
C THR A 312 -18.62 7.92 -1.25
N HIS A 313 -18.53 8.98 -0.44
CA HIS A 313 -19.64 9.45 0.41
C HIS A 313 -20.07 10.92 0.21
N GLY A 314 -19.53 11.64 -0.79
CA GLY A 314 -19.61 13.11 -0.82
C GLY A 314 -20.52 13.79 -1.86
N SER A 315 -20.92 13.12 -2.94
CA SER A 315 -21.77 13.75 -3.96
C SER A 315 -22.72 12.71 -4.53
N GLY A 316 -23.99 13.04 -4.75
CA GLY A 316 -25.02 12.10 -5.25
C GLY A 316 -24.80 11.53 -6.66
N PHE A 317 -23.55 11.44 -7.13
CA PHE A 317 -23.10 10.79 -8.35
C PHE A 317 -22.32 9.51 -8.00
N GLU A 318 -22.57 8.44 -8.75
CA GLU A 318 -21.82 7.18 -8.62
C GLU A 318 -20.35 7.43 -8.98
N VAL A 319 -19.43 7.29 -8.03
CA VAL A 319 -17.99 7.41 -8.25
C VAL A 319 -17.52 6.25 -9.13
N GLY A 320 -16.77 6.55 -10.19
CA GLY A 320 -16.23 5.52 -11.08
C GLY A 320 -15.04 4.79 -10.47
N LEU A 321 -14.73 3.61 -11.03
CA LEU A 321 -13.61 2.80 -10.56
C LEU A 321 -12.25 3.52 -10.74
N ARG A 322 -12.10 4.32 -11.80
CA ARG A 322 -10.86 5.05 -12.06
C ARG A 322 -10.58 6.08 -10.97
N GLU A 323 -11.62 6.78 -10.53
CA GLU A 323 -11.56 7.78 -9.47
C GLU A 323 -11.23 7.14 -8.12
N VAL A 324 -11.84 6.00 -7.80
CA VAL A 324 -11.51 5.26 -6.57
C VAL A 324 -10.05 4.77 -6.58
N LEU A 325 -9.59 4.16 -7.67
CA LEU A 325 -8.20 3.71 -7.78
C LEU A 325 -7.20 4.88 -7.74
N ALA A 326 -7.53 6.00 -8.38
CA ALA A 326 -6.70 7.21 -8.30
C ALA A 326 -6.61 7.69 -6.85
N GLN A 327 -7.71 7.67 -6.09
CA GLN A 327 -7.73 8.06 -4.69
C GLN A 327 -6.93 7.09 -3.81
N ASP A 328 -7.08 5.78 -3.98
CA ASP A 328 -6.33 4.78 -3.23
C ASP A 328 -4.82 4.90 -3.49
N LEU A 329 -4.43 5.11 -4.74
CA LEU A 329 -3.03 5.38 -5.10
C LEU A 329 -2.55 6.68 -4.47
N PHE A 330 -3.34 7.76 -4.47
CA PHE A 330 -2.96 9.02 -3.83
C PHE A 330 -2.72 8.84 -2.32
N ARG A 331 -3.66 8.18 -1.63
CA ARG A 331 -3.56 7.90 -0.19
C ARG A 331 -2.34 7.04 0.14
N MET A 332 -2.11 5.97 -0.62
CA MET A 332 -0.92 5.14 -0.46
C MET A 332 0.37 5.91 -0.78
N GLY A 333 0.33 6.82 -1.76
CA GLY A 333 1.44 7.74 -2.04
C GLY A 333 1.79 8.60 -0.83
N ASN A 334 0.78 9.17 -0.16
CA ASN A 334 0.98 9.96 1.06
C ASN A 334 1.57 9.12 2.21
N VAL A 335 1.07 7.90 2.40
CA VAL A 335 1.65 6.93 3.35
C VAL A 335 3.13 6.69 3.05
N LEU A 336 3.47 6.41 1.79
CA LEU A 336 4.85 6.16 1.36
C LEU A 336 5.75 7.40 1.49
N GLN A 337 5.20 8.60 1.26
CA GLN A 337 5.92 9.87 1.43
C GLN A 337 6.29 10.08 2.90
N ARG A 338 5.36 9.85 3.83
CA ARG A 338 5.62 9.93 5.27
C ARG A 338 6.61 8.89 5.78
N LEU A 339 6.65 7.73 5.14
CA LEU A 339 7.69 6.72 5.37
C LEU A 339 9.06 7.10 4.77
N GLY A 340 9.15 8.19 4.03
CA GLY A 340 10.38 8.61 3.35
C GLY A 340 10.72 7.78 2.11
N ILE A 341 9.80 6.94 1.62
CA ILE A 341 9.98 6.12 0.41
C ILE A 341 9.60 6.94 -0.83
N LEU A 342 10.28 8.08 -1.00
CA LEU A 342 9.88 9.17 -1.90
C LEU A 342 9.72 8.71 -3.35
N ARG A 343 10.64 7.89 -3.88
CA ARG A 343 10.55 7.43 -5.27
C ARG A 343 9.31 6.57 -5.52
N VAL A 344 8.91 5.72 -4.58
CA VAL A 344 7.71 4.88 -4.75
C VAL A 344 6.45 5.71 -4.50
N ALA A 345 6.47 6.65 -3.55
CA ALA A 345 5.39 7.61 -3.33
C ALA A 345 5.09 8.45 -4.59
N ALA A 346 6.14 8.92 -5.27
CA ALA A 346 6.04 9.61 -6.54
C ALA A 346 5.32 8.83 -7.62
N GLU A 347 5.63 7.54 -7.75
CA GLU A 347 4.98 6.66 -8.72
C GLU A 347 3.49 6.49 -8.43
N HIS A 348 3.13 6.42 -7.16
CA HIS A 348 1.73 6.35 -6.73
C HIS A 348 0.99 7.66 -7.01
N HIS A 349 1.56 8.82 -6.65
CA HIS A 349 0.96 10.12 -6.97
C HIS A 349 0.87 10.38 -8.47
N GLY A 350 1.90 10.03 -9.23
CA GLY A 350 1.93 10.20 -10.69
C GLY A 350 0.92 9.32 -11.40
N THR A 351 0.81 8.04 -11.02
CA THR A 351 -0.23 7.15 -11.55
C THR A 351 -1.63 7.55 -11.09
N SER A 352 -1.79 8.04 -9.87
CA SER A 352 -3.04 8.65 -9.40
C SER A 352 -3.47 9.81 -10.31
N PHE A 353 -2.57 10.75 -10.58
CA PHE A 353 -2.81 11.88 -11.46
C PHE A 353 -3.13 11.45 -12.90
N GLN A 354 -2.49 10.40 -13.42
CA GLN A 354 -2.78 9.85 -14.74
C GLN A 354 -4.18 9.23 -14.83
N LEU A 355 -4.67 8.59 -13.76
CA LEU A 355 -6.02 8.01 -13.70
C LEU A 355 -7.10 9.08 -13.56
N SER A 356 -6.88 10.04 -12.66
CA SER A 356 -7.79 11.15 -12.39
C SER A 356 -6.98 12.37 -11.97
N PRO A 357 -6.73 13.33 -12.88
CA PRO A 357 -5.96 14.53 -12.57
C PRO A 357 -6.57 15.31 -11.40
N SER A 358 -5.77 15.53 -10.36
CA SER A 358 -6.16 16.34 -9.20
C SER A 358 -5.02 17.30 -8.81
N PRO A 359 -5.34 18.49 -8.26
CA PRO A 359 -4.32 19.40 -7.79
C PRO A 359 -3.53 18.81 -6.61
N GLU A 360 -4.15 18.00 -5.74
CA GLU A 360 -3.49 17.33 -4.62
C GLU A 360 -2.42 16.35 -5.11
N ALA A 361 -2.75 15.48 -6.07
CA ALA A 361 -1.79 14.52 -6.60
C ALA A 361 -0.60 15.21 -7.28
N ALA A 362 -0.84 16.29 -8.03
CA ALA A 362 0.23 17.09 -8.63
C ALA A 362 1.07 17.85 -7.59
N CYS A 363 0.45 18.41 -6.55
CA CYS A 363 1.15 19.12 -5.48
C CYS A 363 2.07 18.18 -4.69
N TYR A 364 1.53 17.05 -4.23
CA TYR A 364 2.30 16.03 -3.51
C TYR A 364 3.38 15.44 -4.38
N LEU A 365 3.13 15.28 -5.67
CA LEU A 365 4.17 14.85 -6.61
C LEU A 365 5.32 15.86 -6.72
N GLY A 366 5.02 17.17 -6.76
CA GLY A 366 6.05 18.21 -6.71
C GLY A 366 6.87 18.23 -5.42
N MET A 367 6.23 17.89 -4.28
CA MET A 367 6.91 17.78 -2.98
C MET A 367 7.74 16.49 -2.84
N THR A 368 7.31 15.41 -3.48
CA THR A 368 7.88 14.06 -3.30
C THR A 368 8.93 13.72 -4.36
N PHE A 369 8.63 14.01 -5.62
CA PHE A 369 9.39 13.60 -6.78
C PHE A 369 10.15 14.78 -7.37
N SER A 370 11.34 15.01 -6.83
CA SER A 370 12.24 16.04 -7.34
C SER A 370 13.66 15.49 -7.32
N GLU A 371 14.11 14.98 -8.48
CA GLU A 371 15.55 14.80 -8.72
C GLU A 371 16.22 16.17 -9.00
N ASP A 372 15.41 17.17 -9.39
CA ASP A 372 15.78 18.56 -9.67
C ASP A 372 14.59 19.47 -9.28
N GLU A 373 14.90 20.57 -8.59
CA GLU A 373 13.95 21.60 -8.15
C GLU A 373 13.10 22.16 -9.32
N GLU A 374 13.62 22.17 -10.55
CA GLU A 374 12.84 22.54 -11.74
C GLU A 374 11.62 21.62 -11.97
N ASP A 375 11.77 20.31 -11.80
CA ASP A 375 10.64 19.38 -12.00
C ASP A 375 9.62 19.52 -10.85
N GLY A 376 10.08 19.77 -9.61
CA GLY A 376 9.21 20.09 -8.48
C GLY A 376 8.32 21.30 -8.76
N LEU A 377 8.91 22.42 -9.18
CA LEU A 377 8.17 23.64 -9.55
C LEU A 377 7.23 23.42 -10.75
N ALA A 378 7.60 22.56 -11.69
CA ALA A 378 6.75 22.23 -12.83
C ALA A 378 5.49 21.47 -12.41
N TRP A 379 5.60 20.59 -11.41
CA TRP A 379 4.46 19.90 -10.82
C TRP A 379 3.59 20.83 -9.97
N GLN A 380 4.18 21.77 -9.23
CA GLN A 380 3.40 22.80 -8.54
C GLN A 380 2.63 23.69 -9.52
N ARG A 381 3.26 24.07 -10.64
CA ARG A 381 2.56 24.74 -11.75
C ARG A 381 1.38 23.90 -12.23
N ARG A 382 1.58 22.59 -12.47
CA ARG A 382 0.53 21.69 -12.96
C ARG A 382 -0.64 21.59 -11.98
N ALA A 383 -0.39 21.58 -10.68
CA ALA A 383 -1.44 21.59 -9.66
C ALA A 383 -2.29 22.87 -9.73
N ILE A 384 -1.64 24.04 -9.86
CA ILE A 384 -2.33 25.34 -10.03
C ILE A 384 -3.12 25.38 -11.35
N GLU A 385 -2.57 24.83 -12.43
CA GLU A 385 -3.28 24.71 -13.72
C GLU A 385 -4.51 23.79 -13.61
N THR A 386 -4.42 22.74 -12.78
CA THR A 386 -5.51 21.78 -12.56
C THR A 386 -6.62 22.39 -11.72
N ASN A 387 -6.28 23.10 -10.65
CA ASN A 387 -7.22 23.87 -9.85
C ASN A 387 -6.55 25.13 -9.26
N PRO A 388 -6.87 26.33 -9.76
CA PRO A 388 -6.29 27.57 -9.26
C PRO A 388 -6.70 27.89 -7.80
N ASP A 389 -7.82 27.35 -7.34
CA ASP A 389 -8.34 27.56 -5.98
C ASP A 389 -7.69 26.65 -4.93
N TYR A 390 -6.79 25.75 -5.36
CA TYR A 390 -6.00 24.90 -4.48
C TYR A 390 -4.78 25.67 -3.96
N GLY A 391 -4.82 26.10 -2.69
CA GLY A 391 -3.80 26.98 -2.10
C GLY A 391 -2.44 26.34 -1.85
N GLY A 392 -2.38 25.00 -1.70
CA GLY A 392 -1.13 24.29 -1.34
C GLY A 392 0.01 24.60 -2.29
N SER A 393 -0.19 24.41 -3.59
CA SER A 393 0.86 24.64 -4.60
C SER A 393 1.30 26.09 -4.74
N TRP A 394 0.44 27.07 -4.43
CA TRP A 394 0.86 28.46 -4.38
C TRP A 394 1.86 28.69 -3.23
N ASN A 395 1.61 28.09 -2.07
CA ASN A 395 2.53 28.14 -0.93
C ASN A 395 3.85 27.44 -1.27
N GLU A 396 3.81 26.25 -1.88
CA GLU A 396 5.00 25.49 -2.27
C GLU A 396 5.91 26.26 -3.25
N VAL A 397 5.33 26.94 -4.25
CA VAL A 397 6.12 27.79 -5.17
C VAL A 397 6.76 28.96 -4.42
N GLY A 398 6.02 29.61 -3.52
CA GLY A 398 6.55 30.68 -2.69
C GLY A 398 7.71 30.21 -1.81
N GLU A 399 7.58 29.03 -1.22
CA GLU A 399 8.61 28.42 -0.38
C GLU A 399 9.88 28.11 -1.18
N ALA A 400 9.75 27.49 -2.34
CA ALA A 400 10.89 27.23 -3.22
C ALA A 400 11.62 28.54 -3.62
N LEU A 401 10.88 29.60 -3.96
CA LEU A 401 11.47 30.90 -4.27
C LEU A 401 12.16 31.55 -3.06
N LEU A 402 11.59 31.38 -1.86
CA LEU A 402 12.20 31.87 -0.64
C LEU A 402 13.51 31.13 -0.34
N GLN A 403 13.54 29.81 -0.53
CA GLN A 403 14.76 28.99 -0.39
C GLN A 403 15.85 29.38 -1.40
N ARG A 404 15.48 29.90 -2.57
CA ARG A 404 16.41 30.50 -3.56
C ARG A 404 16.91 31.90 -3.17
N GLY A 405 16.45 32.46 -2.06
CA GLY A 405 16.78 33.82 -1.65
C GLY A 405 16.10 34.88 -2.51
N GLU A 406 14.91 34.59 -3.05
CA GLU A 406 14.08 35.51 -3.82
C GLU A 406 12.81 35.93 -3.04
N PRO A 407 12.93 36.50 -1.82
CA PRO A 407 11.79 36.77 -0.94
C PRO A 407 10.79 37.77 -1.54
N GLU A 408 11.25 38.71 -2.37
CA GLU A 408 10.36 39.63 -3.10
C GLU A 408 9.35 38.90 -3.98
N ARG A 409 9.81 37.86 -4.70
CA ARG A 409 8.95 37.09 -5.60
C ARG A 409 8.07 36.15 -4.79
N ALA A 410 8.61 35.52 -3.74
CA ALA A 410 7.90 34.60 -2.87
C ALA A 410 6.64 35.22 -2.24
N ILE A 411 6.69 36.51 -1.86
CA ILE A 411 5.56 37.24 -1.25
C ILE A 411 4.28 37.13 -2.08
N GLU A 412 4.36 37.26 -3.40
CA GLU A 412 3.16 37.25 -4.25
C GLU A 412 2.54 35.84 -4.32
N TRP A 413 3.37 34.79 -4.30
CA TRP A 413 2.90 33.40 -4.26
C TRP A 413 2.24 33.06 -2.92
N PHE A 414 2.80 33.51 -1.79
CA PHE A 414 2.15 33.34 -0.48
C PHE A 414 0.81 34.09 -0.40
N ARG A 415 0.72 35.30 -0.96
CA ARG A 415 -0.55 36.01 -1.10
C ARG A 415 -1.55 35.25 -1.97
N GLY A 416 -1.08 34.61 -3.04
CA GLY A 416 -1.86 33.70 -3.86
C GLY A 416 -2.50 32.60 -3.01
N ALA A 417 -1.69 31.88 -2.23
CA ALA A 417 -2.15 30.84 -1.31
C ALA A 417 -3.17 31.35 -0.29
N ILE A 418 -2.92 32.53 0.30
CA ILE A 418 -3.82 33.16 1.27
C ILE A 418 -5.18 33.49 0.64
N ASN A 419 -5.21 33.91 -0.62
CA ASN A 419 -6.44 34.29 -1.31
C ASN A 419 -7.20 33.11 -1.93
N SER A 420 -6.62 31.90 -2.00
CA SER A 420 -7.27 30.70 -2.51
C SER A 420 -8.52 30.35 -1.68
N VAL A 421 -9.64 30.07 -2.35
CA VAL A 421 -10.98 29.99 -1.73
C VAL A 421 -11.05 28.91 -0.63
N ASN A 422 -10.44 27.74 -0.86
CA ASN A 422 -10.55 26.56 0.01
C ASN A 422 -9.20 26.08 0.55
N TYR A 423 -8.31 27.00 0.93
CA TYR A 423 -7.04 26.63 1.54
C TYR A 423 -7.16 26.48 3.06
N CYS A 424 -7.03 25.25 3.55
CA CYS A 424 -7.10 24.89 4.97
C CYS A 424 -5.84 25.30 5.74
N GLU A 425 -4.66 25.28 5.12
CA GLU A 425 -3.37 25.61 5.75
C GLU A 425 -2.98 27.08 5.59
N ARG A 426 -3.97 28.00 5.54
CA ARG A 426 -3.73 29.43 5.34
C ARG A 426 -2.78 30.05 6.38
N GLY A 427 -2.72 29.49 7.59
CA GLY A 427 -1.77 29.89 8.62
C GLY A 427 -0.31 29.67 8.20
N ALA A 428 0.01 28.56 7.54
CA ALA A 428 1.35 28.24 7.05
C ALA A 428 1.82 29.25 6.00
N ALA A 429 0.94 29.63 5.06
CA ALA A 429 1.25 30.68 4.09
C ALA A 429 1.47 32.07 4.73
N TRP A 430 0.73 32.40 5.79
CA TRP A 430 0.99 33.64 6.57
C TRP A 430 2.34 33.58 7.30
N ALA A 431 2.71 32.44 7.89
CA ALA A 431 4.01 32.25 8.54
C ALA A 431 5.16 32.39 7.53
N ASN A 432 5.02 31.77 6.36
CA ASN A 432 5.97 31.88 5.27
C ASN A 432 6.08 33.31 4.72
N LEU A 433 4.95 34.03 4.62
CA LEU A 433 4.94 35.45 4.28
C LEU A 433 5.67 36.31 5.32
N ALA A 434 5.52 36.00 6.61
CA ALA A 434 6.25 36.67 7.69
C ALA A 434 7.76 36.47 7.54
N ARG A 435 8.18 35.23 7.28
CA ARG A 435 9.59 34.86 7.02
C ARG A 435 10.17 35.62 5.82
N ALA A 436 9.45 35.66 4.70
CA ALA A 436 9.87 36.42 3.52
C ALA A 436 10.01 37.93 3.82
N HIS A 437 9.07 38.52 4.57
CA HIS A 437 9.19 39.92 4.99
C HIS A 437 10.38 40.17 5.93
N LEU A 438 10.70 39.22 6.81
CA LEU A 438 11.83 39.33 7.72
C LEU A 438 13.17 39.30 6.98
N GLU A 439 13.34 38.42 5.99
CA GLU A 439 14.55 38.36 5.15
C GLU A 439 14.79 39.68 4.40
N MET A 440 13.71 40.37 4.05
CA MET A 440 13.76 41.69 3.43
C MET A 440 13.99 42.86 4.42
N GLY A 441 14.10 42.58 5.72
CA GLY A 441 14.20 43.59 6.78
C GLY A 441 12.91 44.41 6.98
N ARG A 442 11.76 43.90 6.53
CA ARG A 442 10.45 44.57 6.63
C ARG A 442 9.75 44.15 7.93
N THR A 443 10.34 44.50 9.08
CA THR A 443 9.93 44.03 10.41
C THR A 443 8.45 44.26 10.72
N THR A 444 7.88 45.42 10.35
CA THR A 444 6.45 45.71 10.59
C THR A 444 5.52 44.79 9.79
N SER A 445 5.84 44.52 8.53
CA SER A 445 5.06 43.60 7.69
C SER A 445 5.21 42.15 8.14
N ALA A 446 6.42 41.78 8.57
CA ALA A 446 6.68 40.47 9.15
C ALA A 446 5.87 40.26 10.45
N LEU A 447 5.83 41.27 11.33
CA LEU A 447 5.05 41.21 12.57
C LEU A 447 3.56 41.04 12.29
N PHE A 448 3.01 41.80 11.35
CA PHE A 448 1.60 41.66 10.96
C PHE A 448 1.30 40.24 10.44
N ALA A 449 2.11 39.73 9.51
CA ALA A 449 1.92 38.40 8.96
C ALA A 449 2.06 37.28 10.01
N ALA A 450 3.01 37.41 10.94
CA ALA A 450 3.17 36.47 12.05
C ALA A 450 1.98 36.49 13.02
N GLN A 451 1.36 37.66 13.26
CA GLN A 451 0.14 37.78 14.07
C GLN A 451 -1.05 37.08 13.40
N GLU A 452 -1.22 37.24 12.09
CA GLU A 452 -2.25 36.52 11.33
C GLU A 452 -2.01 35.01 11.33
N ALA A 453 -0.75 34.57 11.20
CA ALA A 453 -0.38 33.17 11.30
C ALA A 453 -0.74 32.59 12.68
N ALA A 454 -0.39 33.29 13.77
CA ALA A 454 -0.64 32.84 15.15
C ALA A 454 -2.15 32.82 15.48
N ALA A 455 -2.94 33.69 14.87
CA ALA A 455 -4.39 33.65 15.01
C ALA A 455 -5.02 32.39 14.38
N LEU A 456 -4.39 31.84 13.33
CA LEU A 456 -4.84 30.63 12.65
C LEU A 456 -4.21 29.35 13.20
N MET A 457 -3.02 29.45 13.81
CA MET A 457 -2.25 28.33 14.37
C MET A 457 -1.81 28.66 15.82
N PRO A 458 -2.75 28.71 16.78
CA PRO A 458 -2.49 29.22 18.13
C PRO A 458 -1.58 28.33 18.99
N ASP A 459 -1.37 27.08 18.59
CA ASP A 459 -0.54 26.10 19.32
C ASP A 459 0.88 25.97 18.74
N GLU A 460 1.22 26.75 17.70
CA GLU A 460 2.48 26.67 16.98
C GLU A 460 3.59 27.46 17.68
N LYS A 461 4.43 26.78 18.47
CA LYS A 461 5.47 27.41 19.32
C LYS A 461 6.50 28.22 18.53
N GLU A 462 6.76 27.86 17.28
CA GLU A 462 7.70 28.58 16.42
C GLU A 462 7.22 30.01 16.13
N LEU A 463 5.90 30.22 16.06
CA LEU A 463 5.31 31.54 15.86
C LEU A 463 5.46 32.44 17.08
N ASP A 464 5.37 31.89 18.30
CA ASP A 464 5.60 32.66 19.53
C ASP A 464 7.02 33.23 19.57
N GLY A 465 8.02 32.39 19.27
CA GLY A 465 9.42 32.82 19.21
C GLY A 465 9.68 33.88 18.12
N LEU A 466 9.04 33.72 16.95
CA LEU A 466 9.12 34.71 15.87
C LEU A 466 8.48 36.05 16.29
N LEU A 467 7.33 36.03 16.96
CA LEU A 467 6.65 37.23 17.45
C LEU A 467 7.46 37.97 18.50
N GLU A 468 8.09 37.26 19.45
CA GLU A 468 9.01 37.84 20.43
C GLU A 468 10.18 38.55 19.74
N GLN A 469 10.86 37.85 18.82
CA GLN A 469 11.98 38.42 18.06
C GLN A 469 11.59 39.69 17.29
N LEU A 470 10.44 39.67 16.61
CA LEU A 470 9.95 40.79 15.82
C LEU A 470 9.52 41.99 16.69
N THR A 471 9.02 41.73 17.90
CA THR A 471 8.62 42.76 18.86
C THR A 471 9.83 43.42 19.51
N ASP A 472 10.83 42.65 19.91
CA ASP A 472 12.08 43.15 20.48
C ASP A 472 12.88 43.98 19.46
N GLY A 473 12.82 43.63 18.18
CA GLY A 473 13.46 44.39 17.10
C GLY A 473 12.80 45.76 16.78
N LEU A 474 11.63 46.04 17.34
CA LEU A 474 10.90 47.31 17.19
C LEU A 474 10.99 48.21 18.43
N ALA A 475 11.46 47.68 19.56
CA ALA A 475 11.69 48.40 20.81
C ALA A 475 13.06 49.09 20.84
#